data_AF-A0A6I4IC18-F1
#
_entry.id   AF-A0A6I4IC18-F1
#
_cell.length_a   1.000
_cell.length_b   1.000
_cell.length_c   1.000
_cell.angle_alpha   90.00
_cell.angle_beta   90.00
_cell.angle_gamma   90.00
#
_symmetry.space_group_name_H-M   'P 1'
#
loop_
_entity.id
_entity.type
_entity.pdbx_description
1 polymer ?
#
loop_
_entity_poly.entity_id
_entity_poly.type
_entity_poly.pdbx_seq_one_letter_code
_entity_poly.pdbx_strand_id
1 'polypeptide(L)'
;MINRYLPSISKTYIFKAIMVLCAVFVSLQVKAQTAASDIDRLYQKYKGNTETTIFVGDKEVNARVLINYNAHNKPYRIIIYGEALADSDMDELIDQLCDAKIKAGYRRSPSKNVVNFDQNGIYENNIDVSTFQKGTQYAKYGIKKMEARNQLVGENGTPKYSSDFFYFEVGDNARKRTSKPEKFDF
;
A
#
# COMPACT_ATOMS: atom_id res chain seq x y z
N MET A 1 -7.19 26.92 72.85
CA MET A 1 -6.52 25.64 72.56
C MET A 1 -7.41 24.83 71.64
N ILE A 2 -7.06 24.67 70.36
CA ILE A 2 -7.81 23.81 69.42
C ILE A 2 -6.84 22.71 68.98
N ASN A 3 -7.11 21.49 69.45
CA ASN A 3 -6.31 20.32 69.16
C ASN A 3 -6.67 19.81 67.75
N ARG A 4 -5.72 19.91 66.81
CA ARG A 4 -5.88 19.40 65.44
C ARG A 4 -5.57 17.90 65.42
N TYR A 5 -6.59 17.08 65.18
CA TYR A 5 -6.40 15.71 64.74
C TYR A 5 -6.56 15.65 63.22
N LEU A 6 -5.45 15.67 62.49
CA LEU A 6 -5.42 15.19 61.12
C LEU A 6 -5.26 13.66 61.17
N PRO A 7 -6.16 12.88 60.55
CA PRO A 7 -6.02 11.44 60.54
C PRO A 7 -4.75 11.06 59.77
N SER A 8 -3.90 10.25 60.40
CA SER A 8 -2.70 9.72 59.74
C SER A 8 -3.15 8.80 58.62
N ILE A 9 -3.03 9.25 57.37
CA ILE A 9 -3.21 8.41 56.20
C ILE A 9 -2.15 7.32 56.30
N SER A 10 -2.59 6.09 56.56
CA SER A 10 -1.67 4.96 56.74
C SER A 10 -0.88 4.78 55.43
N LYS A 11 0.46 4.66 55.55
CA LYS A 11 1.38 4.47 54.43
C LYS A 11 0.98 3.30 53.52
N THR A 12 0.21 2.35 54.06
CA THR A 12 -0.34 1.19 53.36
C THR A 12 -1.39 1.56 52.31
N TYR A 13 -2.20 2.61 52.53
CA TYR A 13 -3.21 3.05 51.56
C TYR A 13 -2.58 3.78 50.37
N ILE A 14 -1.53 4.56 50.62
CA ILE A 14 -0.75 5.23 49.57
C ILE A 14 -0.05 4.20 48.68
N PHE A 15 0.54 3.15 49.27
CA PHE A 15 1.18 2.07 48.52
C PHE A 15 0.19 1.26 47.65
N LYS A 16 -1.01 0.97 48.18
CA LYS A 16 -2.06 0.29 47.40
C LYS A 16 -2.59 1.16 46.25
N ALA A 17 -2.75 2.47 46.47
CA ALA A 17 -3.17 3.40 45.42
C ALA A 17 -2.13 3.51 44.29
N ILE A 18 -0.84 3.53 44.61
CA ILE A 18 0.25 3.56 43.62
C ILE A 18 0.29 2.26 42.80
N MET A 19 0.14 1.10 43.44
CA MET A 19 0.11 -0.20 42.75
C MET A 19 -1.09 -0.33 41.80
N VAL A 20 -2.27 0.17 42.18
CA VAL A 20 -3.45 0.21 41.30
C VAL A 20 -3.23 1.17 40.13
N LEU A 21 -2.61 2.34 40.36
CA LEU A 21 -2.29 3.28 39.29
C LEU A 21 -1.28 2.70 38.29
N CYS A 22 -0.25 1.99 38.76
CA CYS A 22 0.73 1.31 37.90
C CYS A 22 0.09 0.17 37.08
N ALA A 23 -0.84 -0.61 37.65
CA ALA A 23 -1.53 -1.67 36.92
C ALA A 23 -2.44 -1.12 35.79
N VAL A 24 -3.05 0.04 36.00
CA VAL A 24 -3.86 0.73 34.97
C VAL A 24 -2.96 1.29 33.85
N PHE A 25 -1.77 1.81 34.17
CA PHE A 25 -0.83 2.28 33.15
C PHE A 25 -0.21 1.14 32.32
N VAL A 26 0.05 -0.04 32.92
CA VAL A 26 0.58 -1.20 32.19
C VAL A 26 -0.48 -1.85 31.29
N SER A 27 -1.77 -1.77 31.64
CA SER A 27 -2.87 -2.27 30.81
C SER A 27 -3.32 -1.30 29.71
N LEU A 28 -3.03 0.00 29.82
CA LEU A 28 -3.16 0.97 28.72
C LEU A 28 -2.02 0.87 27.69
N GLN A 29 -0.92 0.18 28.01
CA GLN A 29 0.12 -0.22 27.06
C GLN A 29 -0.20 -1.52 26.32
N VAL A 30 -1.43 -2.07 26.46
CA VAL A 30 -1.96 -3.06 25.52
C VAL A 30 -2.00 -2.37 24.16
N LYS A 31 -0.91 -2.59 23.43
CA LYS A 31 -0.58 -2.19 22.08
C LYS A 31 -1.83 -1.67 21.38
N ALA A 32 -1.88 -0.35 21.19
CA ALA A 32 -2.50 0.19 20.00
C ALA A 32 -1.83 -0.57 18.85
N GLN A 33 -2.47 -1.66 18.41
CA GLN A 33 -2.03 -2.45 17.29
C GLN A 33 -2.20 -1.51 16.12
N THR A 34 -1.13 -0.78 15.82
CA THR A 34 -1.05 0.16 14.73
C THR A 34 -1.61 -0.57 13.54
N ALA A 35 -2.75 -0.10 13.03
CA ALA A 35 -3.43 -0.74 11.92
C ALA A 35 -2.37 -1.03 10.86
N ALA A 36 -2.20 -2.32 10.54
CA ALA A 36 -1.09 -2.76 9.70
C ALA A 36 -1.11 -1.96 8.41
N SER A 37 0.03 -1.34 8.08
CA SER A 37 0.15 -0.52 6.88
C SER A 37 -0.20 -1.35 5.64
N ASP A 38 -0.64 -0.70 4.56
CA ASP A 38 -0.99 -1.43 3.34
C ASP A 38 0.16 -2.28 2.82
N ILE A 39 1.38 -1.75 2.91
CA ILE A 39 2.58 -2.46 2.50
C ILE A 39 2.87 -3.68 3.39
N ASP A 40 2.62 -3.61 4.71
CA ASP A 40 2.82 -4.77 5.58
C ASP A 40 1.80 -5.87 5.28
N ARG A 41 0.54 -5.49 5.05
CA ARG A 41 -0.52 -6.44 4.68
C ARG A 41 -0.20 -7.16 3.37
N LEU A 42 0.19 -6.40 2.34
CA LEU A 42 0.54 -6.96 1.04
C LEU A 42 1.84 -7.78 1.12
N TYR A 43 2.83 -7.35 1.88
CA TYR A 43 4.05 -8.11 2.09
C TYR A 43 3.77 -9.46 2.74
N GLN A 44 2.96 -9.51 3.80
CA GLN A 44 2.61 -10.80 4.42
C GLN A 44 1.90 -11.74 3.46
N LYS A 45 1.05 -11.21 2.56
CA LYS A 45 0.32 -11.99 1.55
C LYS A 45 1.23 -12.53 0.45
N TYR A 46 2.19 -11.74 -0.01
CA TYR A 46 2.97 -12.06 -1.23
C TYR A 46 4.45 -12.36 -0.98
N LYS A 47 4.95 -12.32 0.26
CA LYS A 47 6.32 -12.75 0.57
C LYS A 47 6.54 -14.18 0.07
N GLY A 48 7.53 -14.37 -0.80
CA GLY A 48 7.84 -15.68 -1.41
C GLY A 48 7.07 -16.01 -2.69
N ASN A 49 6.13 -15.16 -3.13
CA ASN A 49 5.38 -15.34 -4.38
C ASN A 49 5.79 -14.28 -5.40
N THR A 50 6.24 -14.70 -6.58
CA THR A 50 6.52 -13.81 -7.72
C THR A 50 5.31 -13.64 -8.63
N GLU A 51 4.28 -14.47 -8.44
CA GLU A 51 3.05 -14.49 -9.22
C GLU A 51 1.85 -14.66 -8.29
N THR A 52 0.69 -14.17 -8.73
CA THR A 52 -0.59 -14.33 -8.03
C THR A 52 -1.71 -14.28 -9.05
N THR A 53 -2.83 -14.92 -8.75
CA THR A 53 -4.07 -14.74 -9.50
C THR A 53 -4.88 -13.61 -8.87
N ILE A 54 -5.40 -12.70 -9.71
CA ILE A 54 -6.41 -11.71 -9.32
C ILE A 54 -7.72 -12.06 -10.01
N PHE A 55 -8.84 -11.83 -9.32
CA PHE A 55 -10.16 -12.03 -9.89
C PHE A 55 -10.70 -10.68 -10.37
N VAL A 56 -11.15 -10.62 -11.62
CA VAL A 56 -11.74 -9.44 -12.27
C VAL A 56 -13.10 -9.88 -12.79
N GLY A 57 -14.17 -9.52 -12.07
CA GLY A 57 -15.48 -10.15 -12.29
C GLY A 57 -15.41 -11.65 -12.02
N ASP A 58 -15.78 -12.46 -13.01
CA ASP A 58 -15.71 -13.92 -13.00
C ASP A 58 -14.41 -14.48 -13.63
N LYS A 59 -13.49 -13.61 -14.07
CA LYS A 59 -12.27 -14.00 -14.76
C LYS A 59 -11.06 -14.04 -13.84
N GLU A 60 -10.23 -15.05 -14.05
CA GLU A 60 -8.90 -15.16 -13.44
C GLU A 60 -7.85 -14.47 -14.32
N VAL A 61 -7.07 -13.58 -13.71
CA VAL A 61 -5.97 -12.88 -14.37
C VAL A 61 -4.68 -13.19 -13.63
N ASN A 62 -3.69 -13.72 -14.35
CA ASN A 62 -2.37 -13.98 -13.80
C ASN A 62 -1.59 -12.66 -13.71
N ALA A 63 -1.18 -12.32 -12.49
CA ALA A 63 -0.43 -11.13 -12.18
C ALA A 63 0.96 -11.51 -11.65
N ARG A 64 1.95 -10.68 -11.96
CA ARG A 64 3.28 -10.73 -11.38
C ARG A 64 3.35 -9.83 -10.17
N VAL A 65 4.16 -10.21 -9.20
CA VAL A 65 4.42 -9.46 -7.98
C VAL A 65 5.90 -9.10 -7.90
N LEU A 66 6.18 -7.80 -7.80
CA LEU A 66 7.52 -7.26 -7.55
C LEU A 66 7.54 -6.60 -6.17
N ILE A 67 8.49 -7.02 -5.33
CA ILE A 67 8.71 -6.45 -4.00
C ILE A 67 10.10 -5.81 -3.96
N ASN A 68 10.16 -4.49 -3.75
CA ASN A 68 11.43 -3.78 -3.57
C ASN A 68 11.71 -3.57 -2.08
N TYR A 69 12.95 -3.86 -1.69
CA TYR A 69 13.44 -3.76 -0.32
C TYR A 69 14.44 -2.63 -0.17
N ASN A 70 14.49 -2.02 1.01
CA ASN A 70 15.52 -1.04 1.35
C ASN A 70 16.79 -1.74 1.84
N ALA A 71 17.82 -0.96 2.18
CA ALA A 71 19.10 -1.47 2.70
C ALA A 71 19.00 -2.30 3.99
N HIS A 72 17.84 -2.29 4.66
CA HIS A 72 17.57 -3.07 5.87
C HIS A 72 16.66 -4.28 5.60
N ASN A 73 16.51 -4.71 4.34
CA ASN A 73 15.62 -5.79 3.92
C ASN A 73 14.15 -5.58 4.33
N LYS A 74 13.70 -4.33 4.48
CA LYS A 74 12.29 -4.03 4.70
C LYS A 74 11.63 -3.65 3.37
N PRO A 75 10.44 -4.18 3.05
CA PRO A 75 9.72 -3.82 1.84
C PRO A 75 9.32 -2.34 1.93
N TYR A 76 9.63 -1.56 0.89
CA TYR A 76 9.21 -0.16 0.77
C TYR A 76 8.27 0.10 -0.41
N ARG A 77 8.19 -0.84 -1.36
CA ARG A 77 7.32 -0.76 -2.54
C ARG A 77 6.95 -2.17 -2.98
N ILE A 78 5.67 -2.38 -3.28
CA ILE A 78 5.13 -3.62 -3.87
C ILE A 78 4.35 -3.22 -5.11
N ILE A 79 4.59 -3.93 -6.22
CA ILE A 79 3.91 -3.73 -7.49
C ILE A 79 3.28 -5.04 -7.90
N ILE A 80 2.00 -4.99 -8.26
CA ILE A 80 1.26 -6.09 -8.88
C ILE A 80 0.88 -5.63 -10.28
N TYR A 81 1.27 -6.38 -11.30
CA TYR A 81 1.09 -5.98 -12.69
C TYR A 81 0.92 -7.19 -13.60
N GLY A 82 0.37 -6.98 -14.78
CA GLY A 82 0.14 -8.05 -15.74
C GLY A 82 -0.67 -7.57 -16.93
N GLU A 83 -1.05 -8.52 -17.78
CA GLU A 83 -1.96 -8.28 -18.90
C GLU A 83 -3.24 -9.07 -18.66
N ALA A 84 -4.37 -8.39 -18.83
CA ALA A 84 -5.69 -9.01 -18.85
C ALA A 84 -6.24 -8.95 -20.28
N LEU A 85 -7.17 -9.84 -20.64
CA LEU A 85 -7.85 -9.77 -21.94
C LEU A 85 -8.65 -8.46 -22.05
N ALA A 86 -8.77 -7.89 -23.25
CA ALA A 86 -9.43 -6.58 -23.45
C ALA A 86 -10.92 -6.55 -23.06
N ASP A 87 -11.53 -7.71 -22.83
CA ASP A 87 -12.91 -7.87 -22.38
C ASP A 87 -13.01 -8.09 -20.86
N SER A 88 -11.93 -7.86 -20.12
CA SER A 88 -11.92 -7.93 -18.66
C SER A 88 -12.41 -6.60 -18.06
N ASP A 89 -13.16 -6.68 -16.95
CA ASP A 89 -13.72 -5.51 -16.26
C ASP A 89 -12.65 -4.77 -15.42
N MET A 90 -11.46 -4.54 -16.01
CA MET A 90 -10.31 -3.92 -15.34
C MET A 90 -10.56 -2.47 -14.97
N ASP A 91 -11.32 -1.75 -15.80
CA ASP A 91 -11.79 -0.39 -15.51
C ASP A 91 -12.62 -0.37 -14.20
N GLU A 92 -13.55 -1.31 -14.03
CA GLU A 92 -14.35 -1.45 -12.81
C GLU A 92 -13.50 -1.81 -11.59
N LEU A 93 -12.58 -2.77 -11.74
CA LEU A 93 -11.65 -3.12 -10.66
C LEU A 93 -10.83 -1.90 -10.20
N ILE A 94 -10.36 -1.06 -11.12
CA ILE A 94 -9.63 0.17 -10.76
C ILE A 94 -10.52 1.12 -9.97
N ASP A 95 -11.77 1.33 -10.39
CA ASP A 95 -12.69 2.22 -9.68
C ASP A 95 -12.96 1.70 -8.25
N GLN A 96 -13.19 0.40 -8.10
CA GLN A 96 -13.34 -0.24 -6.80
C GLN A 96 -12.10 -0.05 -5.91
N LEU A 97 -10.89 -0.20 -6.47
CA LEU A 97 -9.63 0.04 -5.75
C LEU A 97 -9.46 1.52 -5.35
N CYS A 98 -9.84 2.44 -6.23
CA CYS A 98 -9.81 3.88 -5.97
C CYS A 98 -10.74 4.25 -4.81
N ASP A 99 -11.98 3.76 -4.85
CA ASP A 99 -12.98 3.97 -3.81
C ASP A 99 -12.55 3.36 -2.47
N ALA A 100 -11.99 2.15 -2.50
CA ALA A 100 -11.47 1.51 -1.31
C ALA A 100 -10.34 2.34 -0.65
N LYS A 101 -9.47 2.98 -1.45
CA LYS A 101 -8.42 3.87 -0.91
C LYS A 101 -8.97 5.15 -0.32
N ILE A 102 -9.95 5.77 -0.98
CA ILE A 102 -10.63 6.96 -0.44
C ILE A 102 -11.30 6.62 0.90
N LYS A 103 -12.03 5.50 0.97
CA LYS A 103 -12.64 4.98 2.21
C LYS A 103 -11.60 4.69 3.30
N ALA A 104 -10.41 4.23 2.93
CA ALA A 104 -9.30 4.02 3.86
C ALA A 104 -8.60 5.32 4.32
N GLY A 105 -9.07 6.49 3.87
CA GLY A 105 -8.58 7.81 4.27
C GLY A 105 -7.37 8.30 3.47
N TYR A 106 -7.14 7.74 2.27
CA TYR A 106 -6.16 8.30 1.34
C TYR A 106 -6.75 9.51 0.61
N ARG A 107 -5.89 10.49 0.32
CA ARG A 107 -6.23 11.61 -0.56
C ARG A 107 -5.79 11.27 -1.98
N ARG A 108 -6.69 11.43 -2.95
CA ARG A 108 -6.41 11.27 -4.38
C ARG A 108 -5.73 12.54 -4.90
N SER A 109 -4.68 12.37 -5.71
CA SER A 109 -4.10 13.46 -6.50
C SER A 109 -5.12 13.91 -7.56
N PRO A 110 -5.32 15.23 -7.75
CA PRO A 110 -6.24 15.73 -8.77
C PRO A 110 -5.78 15.38 -10.20
N SER A 111 -4.46 15.26 -10.39
CA SER A 111 -3.87 14.89 -11.68
C SER A 111 -3.47 13.42 -11.70
N LYS A 112 -3.63 12.79 -12.87
CA LYS A 112 -2.96 11.52 -13.18
C LYS A 112 -1.46 11.78 -13.36
N ASN A 113 -0.66 10.80 -12.94
CA ASN A 113 0.79 10.81 -13.14
C ASN A 113 1.15 9.72 -14.14
N VAL A 114 2.17 9.95 -14.96
CA VAL A 114 2.70 8.90 -15.84
C VAL A 114 3.74 8.10 -15.05
N VAL A 115 3.56 6.78 -15.01
CA VAL A 115 4.61 5.85 -14.57
C VAL A 115 5.20 5.19 -15.80
N ASN A 116 6.51 5.32 -15.97
CA ASN A 116 7.27 4.54 -16.94
C ASN A 116 7.66 3.23 -16.24
N PHE A 117 7.00 2.14 -16.60
CA PHE A 117 7.24 0.83 -16.04
C PHE A 117 7.85 -0.09 -17.10
N ASP A 118 9.07 -0.53 -16.83
CA ASP A 118 9.74 -1.55 -17.61
C ASP A 118 10.17 -2.69 -16.68
N GLN A 119 9.69 -3.89 -16.99
CA GLN A 119 10.01 -5.10 -16.25
C GLN A 119 11.16 -5.90 -16.89
N ASN A 120 11.47 -5.70 -18.19
CA ASN A 120 12.36 -6.59 -18.96
C ASN A 120 13.27 -5.88 -20.00
N GLY A 121 13.23 -4.56 -20.18
CA GLY A 121 14.07 -3.83 -21.14
C GLY A 121 13.50 -3.65 -22.55
N ILE A 122 12.32 -4.20 -22.87
CA ILE A 122 11.88 -4.37 -24.28
C ILE A 122 10.66 -3.50 -24.64
N TYR A 123 9.83 -3.12 -23.67
CA TYR A 123 8.71 -2.19 -23.87
C TYR A 123 8.52 -1.29 -22.65
N GLU A 124 8.72 0.01 -22.82
CA GLU A 124 8.33 1.00 -21.82
C GLU A 124 6.79 1.10 -21.77
N ASN A 125 6.20 0.68 -20.65
CA ASN A 125 4.81 0.95 -20.39
C ASN A 125 4.68 2.29 -19.69
N ASN A 126 4.42 3.34 -20.48
CA ASN A 126 3.96 4.62 -19.97
C ASN A 126 2.49 4.47 -19.60
N ILE A 127 2.19 4.48 -18.30
CA ILE A 127 0.86 4.21 -17.76
C ILE A 127 0.39 5.44 -16.99
N ASP A 128 -0.77 5.97 -17.35
CA ASP A 128 -1.43 6.99 -16.56
C ASP A 128 -2.03 6.36 -15.30
N VAL A 129 -1.51 6.76 -14.14
CA VAL A 129 -1.94 6.24 -12.85
C VAL A 129 -2.67 7.29 -12.01
N SER A 130 -3.77 6.86 -11.39
CA SER A 130 -4.37 7.55 -10.26
C SER A 130 -3.46 7.37 -9.04
N THR A 131 -3.05 8.47 -8.42
CA THR A 131 -2.15 8.46 -7.26
C THR A 131 -2.90 8.80 -5.97
N PHE A 132 -2.61 8.08 -4.90
CA PHE A 132 -3.24 8.20 -3.60
C PHE A 132 -2.17 8.35 -2.51
N GLN A 133 -2.41 9.20 -1.51
CA GLN A 133 -1.47 9.38 -0.40
C GLN A 133 -2.15 9.49 0.98
N LYS A 134 -1.54 8.86 1.98
CA LYS A 134 -1.92 8.93 3.41
C LYS A 134 -0.65 8.97 4.27
N GLY A 135 -0.27 10.16 4.72
CA GLY A 135 1.03 10.36 5.37
C GLY A 135 2.18 9.98 4.44
N THR A 136 3.02 9.04 4.85
CA THR A 136 4.14 8.53 4.03
C THR A 136 3.76 7.37 3.12
N GLN A 137 2.59 6.76 3.34
CA GLN A 137 2.07 5.68 2.50
C GLN A 137 1.45 6.24 1.22
N TYR A 138 1.61 5.51 0.13
CA TYR A 138 1.03 5.86 -1.16
C TYR A 138 0.53 4.62 -1.90
N ALA A 139 -0.41 4.84 -2.83
CA ALA A 139 -0.85 3.84 -3.78
C ALA A 139 -0.97 4.46 -5.18
N LYS A 140 -0.77 3.66 -6.22
CA LYS A 140 -0.97 4.06 -7.62
C LYS A 140 -1.67 2.95 -8.39
N TYR A 141 -2.69 3.32 -9.16
CA TYR A 141 -3.47 2.39 -9.98
C TYR A 141 -3.63 2.94 -11.38
N GLY A 142 -3.30 2.13 -12.39
CA GLY A 142 -3.54 2.49 -13.78
C GLY A 142 -3.65 1.26 -14.67
N ILE A 143 -4.30 1.48 -15.80
CA ILE A 143 -4.32 0.55 -16.92
C ILE A 143 -3.84 1.27 -18.17
N LYS A 144 -3.31 0.50 -19.11
CA LYS A 144 -2.99 0.92 -20.47
C LYS A 144 -3.61 -0.09 -21.42
N LYS A 145 -4.51 0.40 -22.29
CA LYS A 145 -5.12 -0.44 -23.33
C LYS A 145 -4.06 -0.75 -24.39
N MET A 146 -3.88 -2.03 -24.71
CA MET A 146 -2.86 -2.51 -25.63
C MET A 146 -3.49 -2.82 -26.99
N GLU A 147 -3.03 -2.12 -28.02
CA GLU A 147 -3.51 -2.33 -29.40
C GLU A 147 -3.06 -3.70 -29.93
N ALA A 148 -3.91 -4.33 -30.75
CA ALA A 148 -3.54 -5.55 -31.44
C ALA A 148 -2.35 -5.30 -32.38
N ARG A 149 -1.32 -6.16 -32.32
CA ARG A 149 -0.08 -6.04 -33.13
C ARG A 149 -0.33 -5.96 -34.65
N ASN A 150 -1.46 -6.49 -35.10
CA ASN A 150 -1.95 -6.30 -36.46
C ASN A 150 -3.09 -5.30 -36.34
N GLN A 151 -2.96 -4.12 -36.96
CA GLN A 151 -3.96 -3.05 -37.03
C GLN A 151 -5.28 -3.55 -37.64
N LEU A 152 -6.02 -4.35 -36.89
CA LEU A 152 -7.41 -4.67 -37.16
C LEU A 152 -8.16 -3.42 -36.73
N VAL A 153 -8.19 -2.45 -37.65
CA VAL A 153 -9.14 -1.35 -37.60
C VAL A 153 -10.52 -2.00 -37.53
N GLY A 154 -11.29 -1.72 -36.49
CA GLY A 154 -12.69 -2.15 -36.42
C GLY A 154 -13.47 -1.63 -37.63
N GLU A 155 -14.66 -2.18 -37.88
CA GLU A 155 -15.49 -1.82 -39.05
C GLU A 155 -15.72 -0.29 -39.23
N ASN A 156 -15.47 0.50 -38.17
CA ASN A 156 -15.67 1.96 -38.13
C ASN A 156 -14.39 2.80 -37.93
N GLY A 157 -13.18 2.26 -38.12
CA GLY A 157 -11.97 3.05 -37.90
C GLY A 157 -11.42 2.99 -36.46
N THR A 158 -12.11 2.31 -35.54
CA THR A 158 -11.73 2.26 -34.12
C THR A 158 -10.59 1.27 -33.87
N PRO A 159 -9.57 1.63 -33.06
CA PRO A 159 -8.53 0.70 -32.67
C PRO A 159 -9.12 -0.51 -31.93
N LYS A 160 -8.76 -1.71 -32.38
CA LYS A 160 -9.09 -2.94 -31.64
C LYS A 160 -8.02 -3.21 -30.59
N TYR A 161 -8.43 -3.17 -29.33
CA TYR A 161 -7.57 -3.55 -28.21
C TYR A 161 -7.53 -5.08 -28.06
N SER A 162 -6.37 -5.61 -27.72
CA SER A 162 -6.14 -7.05 -27.56
C SER A 162 -5.94 -7.47 -26.11
N SER A 163 -5.40 -6.56 -25.28
CA SER A 163 -5.23 -6.75 -23.85
C SER A 163 -5.24 -5.40 -23.13
N ASP A 164 -5.39 -5.45 -21.81
CA ASP A 164 -5.17 -4.32 -20.91
C ASP A 164 -3.97 -4.63 -20.03
N PHE A 165 -2.93 -3.79 -20.12
CA PHE A 165 -1.82 -3.84 -19.17
C PHE A 165 -2.20 -3.09 -17.90
N PHE A 166 -2.18 -3.75 -16.75
CA PHE A 166 -2.50 -3.13 -15.47
C PHE A 166 -1.29 -2.98 -14.57
N TYR A 167 -1.34 -1.93 -13.73
CA TYR A 167 -0.28 -1.58 -12.81
C TYR A 167 -0.86 -1.11 -11.48
N PHE A 168 -0.58 -1.88 -10.42
CA PHE A 168 -0.97 -1.57 -9.05
C PHE A 168 0.26 -1.47 -8.16
N GLU A 169 0.54 -0.28 -7.64
CA GLU A 169 1.67 -0.03 -6.74
C GLU A 169 1.17 0.40 -5.36
N VAL A 170 1.78 -0.14 -4.31
CA VAL A 170 1.66 0.35 -2.94
C VAL A 170 3.05 0.53 -2.35
N GLY A 171 3.29 1.65 -1.68
CA GLY A 171 4.58 1.90 -1.05
C GLY A 171 4.51 2.81 0.17
N ASP A 172 5.67 2.95 0.81
CA ASP A 172 5.85 3.81 1.97
C ASP A 172 7.18 4.58 1.84
N ASN A 173 7.07 5.89 1.59
CA ASN A 173 8.19 6.78 1.39
C ASN A 173 9.09 6.89 2.64
N ALA A 174 8.55 6.65 3.84
CA ALA A 174 9.35 6.62 5.07
C ALA A 174 10.37 5.48 5.05
N ARG A 175 10.00 4.34 4.44
CA ARG A 175 10.86 3.15 4.36
C ARG A 175 11.94 3.30 3.29
N LYS A 176 11.64 4.02 2.21
CA LYS A 176 12.59 4.28 1.11
C LYS A 176 13.83 5.07 1.58
N ARG A 177 13.65 6.05 2.47
CA ARG A 177 14.71 7.00 2.89
C ARG A 177 15.67 6.47 3.97
N THR A 178 15.60 5.19 4.33
CA THR A 178 16.42 4.61 5.42
C THR A 178 17.78 4.07 4.97
N SER A 179 18.25 4.39 3.76
CA SER A 179 19.62 4.03 3.36
C SER A 179 20.64 4.78 4.22
N LYS A 180 21.62 4.06 4.80
CA LYS A 180 22.86 4.69 5.28
C LYS A 180 23.45 5.52 4.13
N PRO A 181 23.86 6.77 4.36
CA PRO A 181 24.66 7.50 3.38
C PRO A 181 25.87 6.64 3.01
N GLU A 182 26.07 6.36 1.74
CA GLU A 182 27.34 5.82 1.26
C GLU A 182 28.40 6.89 1.50
N LYS A 183 29.44 6.54 2.26
CA LYS A 183 30.65 7.35 2.31
C LYS A 183 31.36 7.10 0.99
N PHE A 184 31.37 8.11 0.13
CA PHE A 184 32.27 8.14 -1.01
C PHE A 184 33.68 8.41 -0.46
N ASP A 185 34.53 7.39 -0.48
CA ASP A 185 35.96 7.53 -0.23
C ASP A 185 36.68 7.52 -1.60
N PHE A 186 37.49 8.55 -1.88
CA PHE A 186 38.42 8.62 -3.01
C PHE A 186 39.77 8.01 -2.63
#